data_AF-A0A379U1G8-F1
#
_entry.id   AF-A0A379U1G8-F1
#
_cell.length_a   1.000
_cell.length_b   1.000
_cell.length_c   1.000
_cell.angle_alpha   90.00
_cell.angle_beta   90.00
_cell.angle_gamma   90.00
#
_symmetry.space_group_name_H-M   'P 1'
#
loop_
_entity.id
_entity.type
_entity.pdbx_description
1 polymer ?
#
loop_
_entity_poly.entity_id
_entity_poly.type
_entity_poly.pdbx_seq_one_letter_code
_entity_poly.pdbx_strand_id
1 'polypeptide(L)'
;MSMDISDFYQTFFDEADELLADMEQHLLDLAPESPDAEQLNAIFRAAHSIKGGAGTFGFTILQETTHLMENLLDEARRGEMQLNTDIINLFLETKDIMQEQLDAYKNSEEPDAASFEYICNALRQLALEAKGGTAPAVVEPAALSAAIQEENVAETETPCDESKLRIVLSRLKASEVDLLEEELGNLATLTDVVKGADSLSATLDGSVAEDDIVAVLCFVIEADQIAFEKVVAAPVAKSAREHRGGAGSTSGGGCACRQKRGA
;
A
#
# COMPACT_ATOMS: atom_id res chain seq x y z
N MET A 1 35.30 -0.51 20.84
CA MET A 1 35.29 0.04 19.47
C MET A 1 33.84 0.31 19.18
N SER A 2 33.42 1.58 19.15
CA SER A 2 32.11 1.94 18.61
C SER A 2 32.17 1.70 17.11
N MET A 3 31.30 0.85 16.60
CA MET A 3 31.15 0.63 15.16
C MET A 3 30.55 1.92 14.58
N ASP A 4 31.29 2.61 13.72
CA ASP A 4 30.81 3.82 13.08
C ASP A 4 30.04 3.41 11.81
N ILE A 5 28.93 4.09 11.52
CA ILE A 5 28.13 3.83 10.32
C ILE A 5 28.97 4.03 9.05
N SER A 6 29.99 4.89 9.14
CA SER A 6 30.95 5.13 8.07
C SER A 6 31.75 3.88 7.66
N ASP A 7 31.96 2.93 8.57
CA ASP A 7 32.65 1.66 8.27
C ASP A 7 31.84 0.77 7.30
N PHE A 8 30.52 0.99 7.21
CA PHE A 8 29.63 0.24 6.32
C PHE A 8 29.41 0.92 4.97
N TYR A 9 29.80 2.18 4.81
CA TYR A 9 29.66 2.89 3.54
C TYR A 9 30.42 2.21 2.42
N GLN A 10 31.65 1.77 2.67
CA GLN A 10 32.46 1.13 1.63
C GLN A 10 31.80 -0.13 1.09
N THR A 11 31.24 -0.98 1.96
CA THR A 11 30.54 -2.19 1.54
C THR A 11 29.30 -1.87 0.71
N PHE A 12 28.53 -0.86 1.12
CA PHE A 12 27.38 -0.41 0.33
C PHE A 12 27.78 0.14 -1.03
N PHE A 13 28.84 0.95 -1.10
CA PHE A 13 29.32 1.53 -2.34
C PHE A 13 29.81 0.46 -3.32
N ASP A 14 30.57 -0.52 -2.83
CA ASP A 14 31.03 -1.64 -3.65
C ASP A 14 29.84 -2.48 -4.16
N GLU A 15 28.86 -2.78 -3.30
CA GLU A 15 27.65 -3.53 -3.67
C GLU A 15 26.78 -2.74 -4.67
N ALA A 16 26.61 -1.44 -4.46
CA ALA A 16 25.81 -0.60 -5.33
C ALA A 16 26.45 -0.46 -6.73
N ASP A 17 27.79 -0.37 -6.84
CA ASP A 17 28.49 -0.38 -8.13
C ASP A 17 28.26 -1.68 -8.90
N GLU A 18 28.35 -2.84 -8.22
CA GLU A 18 28.08 -4.14 -8.84
C GLU A 18 26.61 -4.24 -9.32
N LEU A 19 25.67 -3.81 -8.48
CA LEU A 19 24.24 -3.81 -8.82
C LEU A 19 23.90 -2.86 -9.98
N LEU A 20 24.54 -1.69 -10.06
CA LEU A 20 24.36 -0.75 -11.17
C LEU A 20 24.92 -1.31 -12.48
N ALA A 21 26.06 -2.01 -12.42
CA ALA A 21 26.64 -2.68 -13.59
C ALA A 21 25.76 -3.85 -14.08
N ASP A 22 25.24 -4.68 -13.17
CA ASP A 22 24.32 -5.76 -13.51
C ASP A 22 23.00 -5.21 -14.08
N MET A 23 22.47 -4.12 -13.48
CA MET A 23 21.29 -3.41 -13.97
C MET A 23 21.49 -2.93 -15.41
N GLU A 24 22.63 -2.32 -15.72
CA GLU A 24 22.96 -1.89 -17.08
C GLU A 24 22.95 -3.05 -18.07
N GLN A 25 23.64 -4.14 -17.74
CA GLN A 25 23.73 -5.30 -18.62
C GLN A 25 22.34 -5.90 -18.89
N HIS A 26 21.52 -6.04 -17.84
CA HIS A 26 20.16 -6.54 -17.99
C HIS A 26 19.27 -5.61 -18.81
N LEU A 27 19.39 -4.28 -18.66
CA LEU A 27 18.65 -3.31 -19.45
C LEU A 27 19.04 -3.36 -20.93
N LEU A 28 20.34 -3.50 -21.24
CA LEU A 28 20.84 -3.59 -22.61
C LEU A 28 20.41 -4.88 -23.32
N ASP A 29 20.30 -5.98 -22.59
CA ASP A 29 19.89 -7.27 -23.12
C ASP A 29 18.36 -7.43 -23.20
N LEU A 30 17.60 -6.52 -22.60
CA LEU A 30 16.14 -6.61 -22.53
C LEU A 30 15.51 -6.34 -23.89
N ALA A 31 14.65 -7.25 -24.35
CA ALA A 31 13.85 -7.05 -25.56
C ALA A 31 12.53 -6.33 -25.20
N PRO A 32 12.30 -5.07 -25.60
CA PRO A 32 11.13 -4.31 -25.17
C PRO A 32 9.77 -4.94 -25.54
N GLU A 33 9.67 -5.58 -26.71
CA GLU A 33 8.44 -6.24 -27.19
C GLU A 33 8.10 -7.54 -26.44
N SER A 34 9.10 -8.14 -25.78
CA SER A 34 8.97 -9.42 -25.08
C SER A 34 10.01 -9.51 -23.96
N PRO A 35 9.87 -8.67 -22.91
CA PRO A 35 10.88 -8.59 -21.87
C PRO A 35 10.89 -9.89 -21.08
N ASP A 36 12.09 -10.43 -20.85
CA ASP A 36 12.23 -11.61 -20.02
C ASP A 36 11.91 -11.28 -18.56
N ALA A 37 11.09 -12.12 -17.94
CA ALA A 37 10.62 -11.90 -16.58
C ALA A 37 11.75 -12.04 -15.55
N GLU A 38 12.74 -12.92 -15.80
CA GLU A 38 13.88 -13.07 -14.90
C GLU A 38 14.78 -11.83 -14.96
N GLN A 39 15.04 -11.30 -16.16
CA GLN A 39 15.78 -10.04 -16.35
C GLN A 39 15.10 -8.85 -15.66
N LEU A 40 13.78 -8.67 -15.83
CA LEU A 40 13.05 -7.60 -15.14
C LEU A 40 13.09 -7.74 -13.62
N ASN A 41 12.96 -8.95 -13.10
CA ASN A 41 13.07 -9.20 -11.66
C ASN A 41 14.48 -8.94 -11.14
N ALA A 42 15.53 -9.23 -11.92
CA ALA A 42 16.91 -8.90 -11.55
C ALA A 42 17.12 -7.38 -11.45
N ILE A 43 16.65 -6.62 -12.45
CA ILE A 43 16.72 -5.15 -12.45
C ILE A 43 15.95 -4.56 -11.26
N PHE A 44 14.72 -5.03 -11.02
CA PHE A 44 13.91 -4.60 -9.88
C PHE A 44 14.62 -4.87 -8.54
N ARG A 45 15.20 -6.06 -8.36
CA ARG A 45 15.92 -6.40 -7.13
C ARG A 45 17.15 -5.52 -6.91
N ALA A 46 17.89 -5.20 -7.98
CA ALA A 46 19.01 -4.27 -7.90
C ALA A 46 18.55 -2.89 -7.42
N ALA A 47 17.51 -2.32 -8.04
CA ALA A 47 16.94 -1.04 -7.63
C ALA A 47 16.46 -1.05 -6.16
N HIS A 48 15.75 -2.12 -5.75
CA HIS A 48 15.24 -2.27 -4.39
C HIS A 48 16.36 -2.35 -3.34
N SER A 49 17.42 -3.11 -3.62
CA SER A 49 18.59 -3.19 -2.74
C SER A 49 19.30 -1.84 -2.60
N ILE A 50 19.51 -1.12 -3.71
CA ILE A 50 20.13 0.21 -3.70
C ILE A 50 19.27 1.20 -2.91
N LYS A 51 17.95 1.20 -3.11
CA LYS A 51 17.00 2.04 -2.34
C LYS A 51 17.10 1.76 -0.83
N GLY A 52 17.13 0.48 -0.45
CA GLY A 52 17.25 0.06 0.95
C GLY A 52 18.55 0.54 1.60
N GLY A 53 19.67 0.40 0.90
CA GLY A 53 20.96 0.92 1.34
C GLY A 53 20.97 2.45 1.43
N ALA A 54 20.49 3.14 0.39
CA ALA A 54 20.38 4.60 0.36
C ALA A 54 19.55 5.15 1.53
N GLY A 55 18.42 4.50 1.85
CA GLY A 55 17.59 4.85 3.01
C GLY A 55 18.29 4.61 4.35
N THR A 56 19.06 3.52 4.47
CA THR A 56 19.82 3.20 5.70
C THR A 56 20.88 4.27 6.00
N PHE A 57 21.50 4.81 4.96
CA PHE A 57 22.58 5.79 5.06
C PHE A 57 22.13 7.26 4.93
N GLY A 58 20.85 7.50 4.67
CA GLY A 58 20.29 8.85 4.53
C GLY A 58 20.67 9.55 3.22
N PHE A 59 20.99 8.79 2.17
CA PHE A 59 21.26 9.29 0.82
C PHE A 59 19.95 9.61 0.10
N THR A 60 19.31 10.71 0.52
CA THR A 60 17.95 11.08 0.13
C THR A 60 17.74 11.20 -1.38
N ILE A 61 18.70 11.79 -2.10
CA ILE A 61 18.63 11.98 -3.55
C ILE A 61 18.65 10.62 -4.28
N LEU A 62 19.55 9.72 -3.86
CA LEU A 62 19.65 8.37 -4.42
C LEU A 62 18.43 7.53 -4.06
N GLN A 63 17.94 7.64 -2.82
CA GLN A 63 16.76 6.93 -2.35
C GLN A 63 15.50 7.33 -3.15
N GLU A 64 15.28 8.62 -3.39
CA GLU A 64 14.10 9.08 -4.14
C GLU A 64 14.21 8.70 -5.64
N THR A 65 15.40 8.83 -6.24
CA THR A 65 15.63 8.44 -7.64
C THR A 65 15.35 6.95 -7.84
N THR A 66 15.94 6.10 -6.98
CA THR A 66 15.74 4.64 -7.03
C THR A 66 14.31 4.23 -6.72
N HIS A 67 13.62 4.91 -5.82
CA HIS A 67 12.22 4.65 -5.50
C HIS A 67 11.30 4.89 -6.70
N LEU A 68 11.47 6.01 -7.42
CA LEU A 68 10.67 6.27 -8.63
C LEU A 68 10.92 5.22 -9.72
N MET A 69 12.19 4.84 -9.92
CA MET A 69 12.55 3.79 -10.87
C MET A 69 11.97 2.43 -10.48
N GLU A 70 12.04 2.05 -9.20
CA GLU A 70 11.51 0.79 -8.67
C GLU A 70 10.00 0.65 -8.92
N ASN A 71 9.23 1.73 -8.72
CA ASN A 71 7.79 1.73 -8.97
C ASN A 71 7.46 1.46 -10.45
N LEU A 72 8.18 2.09 -11.37
CA LEU A 72 8.02 1.84 -12.81
C LEU A 72 8.42 0.42 -13.21
N LEU A 73 9.49 -0.11 -12.62
CA LEU A 73 9.91 -1.49 -12.83
C LEU A 73 8.88 -2.49 -12.29
N ASP A 74 8.20 -2.16 -11.19
CA ASP A 74 7.11 -2.96 -10.63
C ASP A 74 5.90 -3.00 -11.58
N GLU A 75 5.50 -1.85 -12.13
CA GLU A 75 4.43 -1.77 -13.14
C GLU A 75 4.80 -2.59 -14.40
N ALA A 76 6.04 -2.50 -14.87
CA ALA A 76 6.52 -3.26 -16.03
C ALA A 76 6.50 -4.78 -15.80
N ARG A 77 7.01 -5.26 -14.65
CA ARG A 77 7.07 -6.71 -14.38
C ARG A 77 5.69 -7.32 -14.13
N ARG A 78 4.73 -6.53 -13.64
CA ARG A 78 3.32 -6.95 -13.48
C ARG A 78 2.56 -6.95 -14.82
N GLY A 79 3.16 -6.43 -15.88
CA GLY A 79 2.53 -6.28 -17.19
C GLY A 79 1.51 -5.13 -17.23
N GLU A 80 1.57 -4.21 -16.26
CA GLU A 80 0.73 -3.02 -16.18
C GLU A 80 1.26 -1.87 -17.06
N MET A 81 2.58 -1.88 -17.34
CA MET A 81 3.23 -0.96 -18.26
C MET A 81 3.92 -1.72 -19.40
N GLN A 82 3.61 -1.37 -20.66
CA GLN A 82 4.35 -1.90 -21.81
C GLN A 82 5.68 -1.18 -21.98
N LEU A 83 6.75 -1.95 -22.11
CA LEU A 83 8.09 -1.41 -22.38
C LEU A 83 8.25 -1.09 -23.87
N ASN A 84 9.03 -0.05 -24.14
CA ASN A 84 9.50 0.31 -25.46
C ASN A 84 10.96 0.81 -25.33
N THR A 85 11.60 1.07 -26.47
CA THR A 85 13.00 1.52 -26.49
C THR A 85 13.22 2.84 -25.75
N ASP A 86 12.27 3.77 -25.80
CA ASP A 86 12.40 5.06 -25.10
C ASP A 86 12.37 4.87 -23.58
N ILE A 87 11.54 3.95 -23.08
CA ILE A 87 11.49 3.58 -21.66
C ILE A 87 12.80 2.91 -21.22
N ILE A 88 13.34 1.99 -22.02
CA ILE A 88 14.62 1.33 -21.71
C ILE A 88 15.75 2.37 -21.69
N ASN A 89 15.78 3.29 -22.65
CA ASN A 89 16.76 4.37 -22.67
C ASN A 89 16.65 5.28 -21.43
N LEU A 90 15.42 5.59 -21.00
CA LEU A 90 15.20 6.35 -19.77
C LEU A 90 15.70 5.60 -18.52
N PHE A 91 15.54 4.27 -18.46
CA PHE A 91 16.11 3.47 -17.37
C PHE A 91 17.64 3.44 -17.41
N LEU A 92 18.26 3.38 -18.59
CA LEU A 92 19.71 3.48 -18.73
C LEU A 92 20.23 4.85 -18.27
N GLU A 93 19.55 5.92 -18.67
CA GLU A 93 19.87 7.28 -18.21
C GLU A 93 19.67 7.43 -16.69
N THR A 94 18.63 6.80 -16.14
CA THR A 94 18.41 6.75 -14.69
C THR A 94 19.57 6.04 -13.98
N LYS A 95 20.05 4.92 -14.51
CA LYS A 95 21.22 4.20 -14.00
C LYS A 95 22.45 5.09 -14.01
N ASP A 96 22.70 5.83 -15.09
CA ASP A 96 23.84 6.75 -15.19
C ASP A 96 23.78 7.84 -14.13
N ILE A 97 22.61 8.45 -13.92
CA ILE A 97 22.42 9.47 -12.88
C ILE A 97 22.55 8.87 -11.47
N MET A 98 22.06 7.65 -11.24
CA MET A 98 22.26 6.94 -9.97
C MET A 98 23.76 6.68 -9.70
N GLN A 99 24.55 6.35 -10.72
CA GLN A 99 25.99 6.20 -10.60
C GLN A 99 26.67 7.52 -10.21
N GLU A 100 26.31 8.63 -10.86
CA GLU A 100 26.83 9.95 -10.52
C GLU A 100 26.49 10.36 -9.08
N GLN A 101 25.26 10.08 -8.64
CA GLN A 101 24.84 10.32 -7.26
C GLN A 101 25.64 9.48 -6.26
N LEU A 102 25.85 8.19 -6.57
CA LEU A 102 26.65 7.29 -5.75
C LEU A 102 28.10 7.77 -5.64
N ASP A 103 28.70 8.19 -6.75
CA ASP A 103 30.06 8.70 -6.81
C ASP A 103 30.24 10.03 -6.06
N ALA A 104 29.23 10.91 -6.07
CA ALA A 104 29.23 12.11 -5.22
C ALA A 104 29.29 11.72 -3.74
N TYR A 105 28.45 10.78 -3.31
CA TYR A 105 28.46 10.31 -1.91
C TYR A 105 29.76 9.61 -1.52
N LYS A 106 30.38 8.83 -2.41
CA LYS A 106 31.74 8.25 -2.19
C LYS A 106 32.78 9.33 -1.91
N ASN A 107 32.67 10.46 -2.61
CA ASN A 107 33.58 11.61 -2.46
C ASN A 107 33.17 12.55 -1.33
N SER A 108 32.12 12.23 -0.56
CA SER A 108 31.54 13.12 0.47
C SER A 108 31.08 14.48 -0.10
N GLU A 109 30.60 14.45 -1.34
CA GLU A 109 30.00 15.59 -2.05
C GLU A 109 28.48 15.42 -2.15
N GLU A 110 27.79 16.52 -2.40
CA GLU A 110 26.35 16.49 -2.69
C GLU A 110 26.12 16.18 -4.18
N PRO A 111 25.18 15.27 -4.51
CA PRO A 111 24.83 15.01 -5.90
C PRO A 111 24.31 16.24 -6.66
N ASP A 112 24.40 16.19 -8.00
CA ASP A 112 23.90 17.27 -8.84
C ASP A 112 22.37 17.40 -8.78
N ALA A 113 21.91 18.54 -8.26
CA ALA A 113 20.49 18.80 -8.07
C ALA A 113 19.72 18.93 -9.40
N ALA A 114 20.36 19.41 -10.47
CA ALA A 114 19.69 19.60 -11.75
C ALA A 114 19.43 18.25 -12.44
N SER A 115 20.40 17.34 -12.44
CA SER A 115 20.25 15.95 -12.89
C SER A 115 19.19 15.21 -12.08
N PHE A 116 19.18 15.39 -10.76
CA PHE A 116 18.15 14.82 -9.88
C PHE A 116 16.73 15.31 -10.23
N GLU A 117 16.54 16.63 -10.36
CA GLU A 117 15.23 17.20 -10.73
C GLU A 117 14.79 16.73 -12.12
N TYR A 118 15.72 16.71 -13.09
CA TYR A 118 15.47 16.23 -14.44
C TYR A 118 14.96 14.78 -14.44
N ILE A 119 15.70 13.86 -13.82
CA ILE A 119 15.37 12.43 -13.88
C ILE A 119 14.09 12.12 -13.12
N CYS A 120 13.88 12.75 -11.96
CA CYS A 120 12.63 12.58 -11.20
C CYS A 120 11.42 13.05 -12.00
N ASN A 121 11.56 14.17 -12.72
CA ASN A 121 10.49 14.66 -13.57
C ASN A 121 10.21 13.71 -14.74
N ALA A 122 11.25 13.21 -15.41
CA ALA A 122 11.10 12.27 -16.52
C ALA A 122 10.41 10.95 -16.08
N LEU A 123 10.86 10.35 -14.97
CA LEU A 123 10.26 9.14 -14.41
C LEU A 123 8.79 9.35 -13.99
N ARG A 124 8.49 10.49 -13.34
CA ARG A 124 7.11 10.83 -12.96
C ARG A 124 6.21 11.05 -14.16
N GLN A 125 6.71 11.68 -15.22
CA GLN A 125 5.95 11.83 -16.48
C GLN A 125 5.64 10.46 -17.08
N LEU A 126 6.62 9.55 -17.13
CA LEU A 126 6.39 8.20 -17.63
C LEU A 126 5.31 7.46 -16.82
N ALA A 127 5.34 7.57 -15.49
CA ALA A 127 4.31 6.95 -14.63
C ALA A 127 2.90 7.52 -14.89
N LEU A 128 2.79 8.81 -15.22
CA LEU A 128 1.52 9.42 -15.61
C LEU A 128 1.04 8.95 -16.98
N GLU A 129 1.96 8.81 -17.94
CA GLU A 129 1.66 8.31 -19.29
C GLU A 129 1.21 6.84 -19.25
N ALA A 130 1.85 6.02 -18.41
CA ALA A 130 1.47 4.62 -18.19
C ALA A 130 0.04 4.50 -17.63
N LYS A 131 -0.35 5.37 -16.68
CA LYS A 131 -1.69 5.40 -16.09
C LYS A 131 -2.76 6.04 -16.99
N GLY A 132 -2.37 6.95 -17.87
CA GLY A 132 -3.25 7.62 -18.83
C GLY A 132 -3.45 6.86 -20.16
N GLY A 133 -2.71 5.77 -20.38
CA GLY A 133 -2.59 5.09 -21.66
C GLY A 133 -3.51 3.90 -21.89
N THR A 134 -4.82 4.09 -21.91
CA THR A 134 -5.69 3.16 -22.67
C THR A 134 -5.61 3.48 -24.16
N ALA A 135 -4.88 2.61 -24.89
CA ALA A 135 -4.86 2.34 -26.33
C ALA A 135 -4.15 3.31 -27.29
N PRO A 136 -3.17 2.84 -28.09
CA PRO A 136 -2.83 3.47 -29.36
C PRO A 136 -3.84 3.02 -30.43
N ALA A 137 -4.77 3.91 -30.80
CA ALA A 137 -5.54 3.79 -32.04
C ALA A 137 -5.13 4.91 -32.98
N VAL A 138 -4.21 4.58 -33.90
CA VAL A 138 -3.93 5.40 -35.08
C VAL A 138 -5.15 5.35 -35.99
N VAL A 139 -5.92 6.44 -36.08
CA VAL A 139 -6.46 7.01 -37.34
C VAL A 139 -7.04 8.41 -37.07
N GLU A 140 -6.46 9.39 -37.76
CA GLU A 140 -6.86 10.80 -37.85
C GLU A 140 -7.95 10.99 -38.96
N PRO A 141 -8.50 12.19 -39.21
CA PRO A 141 -9.59 12.87 -38.48
C PRO A 141 -10.83 13.16 -39.37
N ALA A 142 -12.02 13.35 -38.79
CA ALA A 142 -13.10 14.13 -39.44
C ALA A 142 -14.23 14.58 -38.48
N ALA A 143 -14.34 15.91 -38.34
CA ALA A 143 -15.55 16.72 -38.17
C ALA A 143 -16.43 16.60 -36.90
N LEU A 144 -16.20 17.55 -35.99
CA LEU A 144 -17.12 18.63 -35.59
C LEU A 144 -18.64 18.30 -35.57
N SER A 145 -19.26 18.27 -34.39
CA SER A 145 -20.23 19.31 -33.96
C SER A 145 -20.89 18.99 -32.61
N ALA A 146 -20.63 19.88 -31.64
CA ALA A 146 -21.52 20.41 -30.60
C ALA A 146 -22.66 19.54 -30.03
N ALA A 147 -22.53 19.23 -28.74
CA ALA A 147 -23.63 19.38 -27.79
C ALA A 147 -23.06 19.90 -26.46
N ILE A 148 -23.25 21.20 -26.22
CA ILE A 148 -23.12 21.80 -24.89
C ILE A 148 -24.28 21.26 -24.06
N GLN A 149 -23.98 20.56 -22.98
CA GLN A 149 -24.87 20.51 -21.82
C GLN A 149 -24.05 20.91 -20.60
N GLU A 150 -24.43 22.06 -20.03
CA GLU A 150 -24.11 22.44 -18.67
C GLU A 150 -24.74 21.40 -17.73
N GLU A 151 -23.91 20.57 -17.11
CA GLU A 151 -24.27 19.86 -15.89
C GLU A 151 -23.49 20.47 -14.72
N ASN A 152 -24.16 21.47 -14.15
CA ASN A 152 -24.35 21.68 -12.72
C ASN A 152 -23.40 20.93 -11.79
N VAL A 153 -22.61 21.73 -11.07
CA VAL A 153 -21.93 21.38 -9.82
C VAL A 153 -22.93 20.74 -8.87
N ALA A 154 -22.80 19.44 -8.66
CA ALA A 154 -23.36 18.75 -7.52
C ALA A 154 -22.23 17.96 -6.89
N GLU A 155 -21.63 18.57 -5.86
CA GLU A 155 -21.03 17.85 -4.75
C GLU A 155 -21.98 16.71 -4.37
N THR A 156 -21.66 15.52 -4.84
CA THR A 156 -22.17 14.30 -4.22
C THR A 156 -21.20 14.02 -3.10
N GLU A 157 -21.48 14.66 -1.96
CA GLU A 157 -21.19 14.07 -0.66
C GLU A 157 -21.74 12.64 -0.68
N THR A 158 -20.90 11.68 -1.04
CA THR A 158 -21.12 10.29 -0.63
C THR A 158 -21.13 10.32 0.90
N PRO A 159 -22.16 9.75 1.53
CA PRO A 159 -22.24 9.72 2.99
C PRO A 159 -20.98 9.01 3.49
N CYS A 160 -20.33 9.59 4.50
CA CYS A 160 -19.34 8.92 5.32
C CYS A 160 -19.98 7.61 5.83
N ASP A 161 -19.73 6.51 5.13
CA ASP A 161 -19.90 5.19 5.68
C ASP A 161 -18.71 5.03 6.63
N GLU A 162 -18.97 5.10 7.94
CA GLU A 162 -18.03 4.68 8.99
C GLU A 162 -17.80 3.15 8.89
N SER A 163 -17.44 2.67 7.70
CA SER A 163 -17.05 1.30 7.44
C SER A 163 -15.65 1.14 8.05
N LYS A 164 -15.64 0.81 9.33
CA LYS A 164 -14.40 0.47 10.03
C LYS A 164 -13.87 -0.84 9.44
N LEU A 165 -12.63 -0.82 8.98
CA LEU A 165 -11.95 -1.98 8.43
C LEU A 165 -11.39 -2.79 9.60
N ARG A 166 -11.82 -4.04 9.76
CA ARG A 166 -11.26 -4.94 10.78
C ARG A 166 -10.28 -5.89 10.12
N ILE A 167 -9.05 -5.89 10.59
CA ILE A 167 -8.01 -6.81 10.13
C ILE A 167 -7.90 -7.99 11.09
N VAL A 168 -7.70 -9.18 10.53
CA VAL A 168 -7.49 -10.43 11.25
C VAL A 168 -6.24 -11.10 10.71
N LEU A 169 -5.23 -11.22 11.57
CA LEU A 169 -3.98 -11.89 11.32
C LEU A 169 -3.98 -13.24 12.02
N SER A 170 -3.63 -14.29 11.29
CA SER A 170 -3.68 -15.67 11.78
C SER A 170 -2.36 -16.40 11.57
N ARG A 171 -2.15 -17.50 12.32
CA ARG A 171 -0.95 -18.35 12.23
C ARG A 171 0.34 -17.60 12.60
N LEU A 172 0.26 -16.68 13.55
CA LEU A 172 1.38 -15.89 14.03
C LEU A 172 2.24 -16.66 15.05
N LYS A 173 3.54 -16.39 15.07
CA LYS A 173 4.42 -16.80 16.19
C LYS A 173 4.24 -15.83 17.37
N ALA A 174 4.57 -16.28 18.57
CA ALA A 174 4.48 -15.44 19.78
C ALA A 174 5.30 -14.13 19.68
N SER A 175 6.44 -14.14 18.98
CA SER A 175 7.25 -12.94 18.72
C SER A 175 6.68 -12.01 17.66
N GLU A 176 5.77 -12.51 16.80
CA GLU A 176 5.17 -11.75 15.70
C GLU A 176 3.93 -10.99 16.16
N VAL A 177 3.21 -11.46 17.19
CA VAL A 177 1.99 -10.80 17.69
C VAL A 177 2.26 -9.39 18.20
N ASP A 178 3.32 -9.20 19.00
CA ASP A 178 3.68 -7.89 19.53
C ASP A 178 4.29 -6.99 18.46
N LEU A 179 5.12 -7.55 17.57
CA LEU A 179 5.71 -6.83 16.44
C LEU A 179 4.63 -6.31 15.47
N LEU A 180 3.67 -7.15 15.09
CA LEU A 180 2.63 -6.78 14.13
C LEU A 180 1.63 -5.78 14.70
N GLU A 181 1.42 -5.75 16.01
CA GLU A 181 0.63 -4.67 16.63
C GLU A 181 1.36 -3.32 16.50
N GLU A 182 2.67 -3.29 16.74
CA GLU A 182 3.49 -2.08 16.60
C GLU A 182 3.48 -1.57 15.15
N GLU A 183 3.70 -2.45 14.18
CA GLU A 183 3.66 -2.10 12.76
C GLU A 183 2.27 -1.64 12.31
N LEU A 184 1.20 -2.29 12.77
CA LEU A 184 -0.16 -1.83 12.51
C LEU A 184 -0.44 -0.45 13.13
N GLY A 185 0.12 -0.17 14.31
CA GLY A 185 0.02 1.13 14.97
C GLY A 185 0.78 2.25 14.25
N ASN A 186 1.81 1.92 13.48
CA ASN A 186 2.51 2.86 12.60
C ASN A 186 1.66 3.23 11.38
N LEU A 187 0.82 2.30 10.89
CA LEU A 187 0.01 2.48 9.68
C LEU A 187 -1.34 3.17 9.96
N ALA A 188 -2.00 2.81 11.05
CA ALA A 188 -3.33 3.33 11.37
C ALA A 188 -3.57 3.37 12.89
N THR A 189 -4.58 4.13 13.31
CA THR A 189 -5.01 4.10 14.70
C THR A 189 -5.77 2.79 14.96
N LEU A 190 -5.28 1.99 15.90
CA LEU A 190 -5.87 0.70 16.24
C LEU A 190 -6.93 0.85 17.34
N THR A 191 -8.12 0.29 17.10
CA THR A 191 -9.18 0.09 18.09
C THR A 191 -9.60 -1.38 18.15
N ASP A 192 -10.28 -1.80 19.22
CA ASP A 192 -10.72 -3.20 19.42
C ASP A 192 -9.62 -4.28 19.22
N VAL A 193 -8.41 -3.99 19.70
CA VAL A 193 -7.26 -4.92 19.57
C VAL A 193 -7.47 -6.16 20.45
N VAL A 194 -7.45 -7.32 19.82
CA VAL A 194 -7.52 -8.63 20.47
C VAL A 194 -6.28 -9.43 20.09
N LYS A 195 -5.44 -9.70 21.10
CA LYS A 195 -4.26 -10.55 20.99
C LYS A 195 -4.58 -11.99 21.40
N GLY A 196 -4.40 -12.92 20.49
CA GLY A 196 -4.39 -14.36 20.74
C GLY A 196 -2.97 -14.89 20.96
N ALA A 197 -2.84 -16.21 21.14
CA ALA A 197 -1.54 -16.86 21.23
C ALA A 197 -0.82 -16.94 19.86
N ASP A 198 -1.58 -16.97 18.78
CA ASP A 198 -1.16 -17.13 17.39
C ASP A 198 -1.98 -16.26 16.42
N SER A 199 -2.67 -15.26 16.93
CA SER A 199 -3.54 -14.38 16.14
C SER A 199 -3.58 -12.97 16.70
N LEU A 200 -3.83 -12.00 15.83
CA LEU A 200 -4.01 -10.60 16.17
C LEU A 200 -5.19 -10.08 15.35
N SER A 201 -6.18 -9.48 15.99
CA SER A 201 -7.23 -8.75 15.27
C SER A 201 -7.36 -7.34 15.80
N ALA A 202 -7.49 -6.37 14.91
CA ALA A 202 -7.67 -4.97 15.26
C ALA A 202 -8.62 -4.29 14.28
N THR A 203 -9.30 -3.26 14.74
CA THR A 203 -10.07 -2.34 13.90
C THR A 203 -9.18 -1.16 13.53
N LEU A 204 -9.05 -0.89 12.25
CA LEU A 204 -8.22 0.16 11.69
C LEU A 204 -9.08 1.41 11.49
N ASP A 205 -8.79 2.45 12.26
CA ASP A 205 -9.36 3.78 12.08
C ASP A 205 -8.42 4.59 11.16
N GLY A 206 -8.78 4.71 9.88
CA GLY A 206 -7.99 5.41 8.88
C GLY A 206 -8.51 5.22 7.45
N SER A 207 -7.93 5.96 6.50
CA SER A 207 -8.24 5.87 5.07
C SER A 207 -7.17 5.11 4.28
N VAL A 208 -6.40 4.24 4.94
CA VAL A 208 -5.34 3.46 4.29
C VAL A 208 -5.98 2.36 3.45
N ALA A 209 -5.52 2.19 2.20
CA ALA A 209 -6.06 1.15 1.33
C ALA A 209 -5.66 -0.25 1.83
N GLU A 210 -6.52 -1.25 1.60
CA GLU A 210 -6.25 -2.65 1.96
C GLU A 210 -4.93 -3.13 1.33
N ASP A 211 -4.66 -2.75 0.08
CA ASP A 211 -3.44 -3.13 -0.66
C ASP A 211 -2.16 -2.57 0.00
N ASP A 212 -2.20 -1.34 0.51
CA ASP A 212 -1.06 -0.72 1.20
C ASP A 212 -0.78 -1.43 2.53
N ILE A 213 -1.84 -1.80 3.26
CA ILE A 213 -1.73 -2.55 4.51
C ILE A 213 -1.14 -3.95 4.26
N VAL A 214 -1.61 -4.64 3.22
CA VAL A 214 -1.05 -5.94 2.83
C VAL A 214 0.43 -5.80 2.47
N ALA A 215 0.80 -4.80 1.68
CA ALA A 215 2.19 -4.61 1.26
C ALA A 215 3.13 -4.46 2.47
N VAL A 216 2.73 -3.72 3.50
CA VAL A 216 3.55 -3.51 4.71
C VAL A 216 3.56 -4.73 5.62
N LEU A 217 2.44 -5.42 5.79
CA LEU A 217 2.40 -6.63 6.62
C LEU A 217 3.10 -7.83 5.95
N CYS A 218 3.17 -7.85 4.63
CA CYS A 218 3.89 -8.85 3.85
C CYS A 218 5.41 -8.87 4.10
N PHE A 219 5.96 -7.88 4.81
CA PHE A 219 7.36 -7.92 5.28
C PHE A 219 7.57 -8.91 6.43
N VAL A 220 6.53 -9.25 7.18
CA VAL A 220 6.61 -10.07 8.40
C VAL A 220 5.81 -11.37 8.27
N ILE A 221 4.71 -11.35 7.55
CA ILE A 221 3.79 -12.50 7.38
C ILE A 221 3.38 -12.67 5.91
N GLU A 222 2.84 -13.81 5.53
CA GLU A 222 2.37 -14.03 4.16
C GLU A 222 0.98 -13.42 3.93
N ALA A 223 0.66 -13.04 2.69
CA ALA A 223 -0.62 -12.43 2.34
C ALA A 223 -1.84 -13.31 2.69
N ASP A 224 -1.68 -14.64 2.68
CA ASP A 224 -2.74 -15.58 3.05
C ASP A 224 -3.01 -15.62 4.57
N GLN A 225 -2.17 -15.00 5.39
CA GLN A 225 -2.34 -14.84 6.83
C GLN A 225 -3.16 -13.60 7.19
N ILE A 226 -3.42 -12.72 6.22
CA ILE A 226 -4.10 -11.45 6.37
C ILE A 226 -5.52 -11.58 5.84
N ALA A 227 -6.51 -11.24 6.67
CA ALA A 227 -7.91 -11.18 6.27
C ALA A 227 -8.52 -9.84 6.68
N PHE A 228 -9.34 -9.26 5.80
CA PHE A 228 -10.10 -8.05 6.07
C PHE A 228 -11.59 -8.38 6.21
N GLU A 229 -12.18 -7.90 7.29
CA GLU A 229 -13.60 -7.95 7.58
C GLU A 229 -14.15 -6.52 7.60
N LYS A 230 -15.09 -6.21 6.70
CA LYS A 230 -15.79 -4.90 6.75
C LYS A 230 -16.80 -4.95 7.89
N VAL A 231 -16.58 -4.16 8.93
CA VAL A 231 -17.53 -4.03 10.03
C VAL A 231 -18.58 -3.01 9.61
N VAL A 232 -19.70 -3.50 9.08
CA VAL A 232 -20.89 -2.67 8.92
C VAL A 232 -21.41 -2.36 10.30
N ALA A 233 -21.45 -1.07 10.67
CA ALA A 233 -22.07 -0.63 11.91
C ALA A 233 -23.51 -1.17 11.98
N ALA A 234 -23.76 -2.13 12.89
CA ALA A 234 -25.10 -2.62 13.14
C ALA A 234 -25.97 -1.45 13.61
N PRO A 235 -27.20 -1.28 13.10
CA PRO A 235 -28.07 -0.22 13.56
C PRO A 235 -28.33 -0.42 15.05
N VAL A 236 -28.11 0.63 15.84
CA VAL A 236 -28.44 0.66 17.26
C VAL A 236 -29.92 0.31 17.41
N ALA A 237 -30.20 -0.95 17.73
CA ALA A 237 -31.53 -1.40 18.06
C ALA A 237 -31.93 -0.68 19.34
N LYS A 238 -32.80 0.34 19.20
CA LYS A 238 -33.54 0.91 20.32
C LYS A 238 -34.21 -0.25 21.05
N SER A 239 -33.70 -0.58 22.23
CA SER A 239 -34.38 -1.45 23.19
C SER A 239 -35.77 -0.87 23.45
N ALA A 240 -36.78 -1.42 22.78
CA ALA A 240 -38.17 -1.22 23.08
C ALA A 240 -38.41 -1.74 24.49
N ARG A 241 -38.51 -0.81 25.44
CA ARG A 241 -38.94 -1.09 26.80
C ARG A 241 -40.42 -1.48 26.73
N GLU A 242 -40.70 -2.77 26.61
CA GLU A 242 -42.04 -3.34 26.79
C GLU A 242 -42.54 -3.01 28.21
N HIS A 243 -43.36 -1.96 28.31
CA HIS A 243 -44.26 -1.79 29.44
C HIS A 243 -45.50 -2.63 29.15
N ARG A 244 -45.52 -3.87 29.65
CA ARG A 244 -46.73 -4.69 29.71
C ARG A 244 -47.76 -4.02 30.62
N GLY A 245 -48.66 -3.26 30.02
CA GLY A 245 -49.95 -2.91 30.61
C GLY A 245 -50.83 -4.15 30.63
N GLY A 246 -50.97 -4.77 31.80
CA GLY A 246 -51.97 -5.80 32.05
C GLY A 246 -53.30 -5.16 32.40
N ALA A 247 -54.22 -5.09 31.44
CA ALA A 247 -55.63 -4.80 31.67
C ALA A 247 -56.46 -5.93 31.05
N GLY A 248 -56.82 -6.92 31.87
CA GLY A 248 -57.83 -7.93 31.58
C GLY A 248 -59.07 -7.66 32.43
N SER A 249 -60.20 -7.47 31.75
CA SER A 249 -61.48 -6.99 32.28
C SER A 249 -62.31 -8.05 33.01
N THR A 250 -62.87 -7.65 34.16
CA THR A 250 -64.24 -7.87 34.68
C THR A 250 -65.03 -9.16 34.37
N SER A 251 -65.39 -9.89 35.42
CA SER A 251 -66.75 -10.31 35.86
C SER A 251 -66.54 -11.35 37.00
N GLY A 252 -67.22 -11.42 38.13
CA GLY A 252 -68.53 -10.97 38.57
C GLY A 252 -69.20 -12.19 39.24
N GLY A 253 -69.35 -12.21 40.57
CA GLY A 253 -70.28 -13.13 41.25
C GLY A 253 -69.75 -13.93 42.45
N GLY A 254 -69.96 -13.41 43.67
CA GLY A 254 -70.81 -14.04 44.70
C GLY A 254 -70.43 -15.36 45.40
N CYS A 255 -70.51 -15.29 46.74
CA CYS A 255 -71.01 -16.32 47.68
C CYS A 255 -70.04 -17.38 48.28
N ALA A 256 -69.65 -17.10 49.53
CA ALA A 256 -69.91 -17.87 50.76
C ALA A 256 -69.60 -19.39 50.90
N CYS A 257 -69.26 -19.72 52.16
CA CYS A 257 -69.20 -21.03 52.85
C CYS A 257 -67.80 -21.70 52.87
N ARG A 258 -67.07 -21.67 54.00
CA ARG A 258 -67.21 -22.51 55.22
C ARG A 258 -66.93 -23.99 54.93
N GLN A 259 -65.83 -24.54 55.47
CA GLN A 259 -65.81 -25.67 56.44
C GLN A 259 -64.38 -26.25 56.64
N LYS A 260 -63.95 -26.34 57.92
CA LYS A 260 -63.25 -27.45 58.63
C LYS A 260 -62.11 -28.24 57.91
N ARG A 261 -60.89 -28.19 58.46
CA ARG A 261 -60.25 -29.13 59.42
C ARG A 261 -59.90 -30.53 58.88
N GLY A 262 -58.60 -30.85 59.00
CA GLY A 262 -58.09 -32.10 59.60
C GLY A 262 -57.70 -33.21 58.63
N ALA A 263 -56.42 -33.57 58.60
CA ALA A 263 -55.83 -34.55 59.52
C ALA A 263 -54.32 -34.29 59.62
#